data_AF-A0A7W1JE66-F1
#
_entry.id   AF-A0A7W1JE66-F1
#
_cell.length_a   1.000
_cell.length_b   1.000
_cell.length_c   1.000
_cell.angle_alpha   90.00
_cell.angle_beta   90.00
_cell.angle_gamma   90.00
#
_symmetry.space_group_name_H-M   'P 1'
#
loop_
_entity.id
_entity.type
_entity.pdbx_description
1 polymer ?
#
loop_
_entity_poly.entity_id
_entity_poly.type
_entity_poly.pdbx_seq_one_letter_code
_entity_poly.pdbx_strand_id
1 'polypeptide(L)' 'MLNYVHHRRQEAHREFVLYEQWRDRTSLDNHLARLQTMLGAPAPGEMLHASLLDMRDKTQIVFYDVVF' A
#
# COMPACT_ATOMS: atom_id res chain seq x y z
N MET A 1 -3.05 -7.33 12.42
CA MET A 1 -4.33 -6.65 12.14
C MET A 1 -4.05 -5.62 11.07
N LEU A 2 -4.93 -5.51 10.08
CA LEU A 2 -4.82 -4.57 8.98
C LEU A 2 -5.93 -3.54 9.15
N ASN A 3 -5.55 -2.26 9.21
CA ASN A 3 -6.51 -1.16 9.28
C ASN A 3 -6.53 -0.42 7.95
N TYR A 4 -7.74 -0.11 7.49
CA TYR A 4 -7.96 0.69 6.28
C TYR A 4 -8.50 2.05 6.68
N VAL A 5 -7.85 3.12 6.23
CA VAL A 5 -8.32 4.48 6.46
C VAL A 5 -8.38 5.23 5.14
N HIS A 6 -9.54 5.84 4.87
CA HIS A 6 -9.76 6.69 3.70
C HIS A 6 -9.73 8.14 4.13
N HIS A 7 -8.81 8.91 3.56
CA HIS A 7 -8.73 10.34 3.76
C HIS A 7 -8.97 11.08 2.46
N ARG A 8 -9.70 12.20 2.55
CA ARG A 8 -9.73 13.21 1.48
C ARG A 8 -8.73 14.30 1.84
N ARG A 9 -7.83 14.65 0.91
CA ARG A 9 -6.85 15.70 1.17
C ARG A 9 -7.53 17.05 1.34
N GLN A 10 -7.08 17.82 2.32
CA GLN A 10 -7.64 19.13 2.63
C GLN A 10 -7.30 20.14 1.53
N GLU A 11 -6.09 20.10 0.99
CA GLU A 11 -5.62 21.03 -0.04
C GLU A 11 -6.06 20.63 -1.46
N ALA A 12 -6.36 19.34 -1.66
CA ALA A 12 -6.79 18.78 -2.93
C ALA A 12 -8.06 17.96 -2.72
N HIS A 13 -9.22 18.63 -2.68
CA HIS A 13 -10.51 18.00 -2.36
C HIS A 13 -10.96 16.89 -3.32
N ARG A 14 -10.30 16.72 -4.46
CA ARG A 14 -10.55 15.63 -5.41
C ARG A 14 -9.60 14.44 -5.24
N GLU A 15 -8.57 14.58 -4.40
CA GLU A 15 -7.62 13.51 -4.10
C GLU A 15 -8.10 12.71 -2.89
N PHE A 16 -8.23 11.40 -3.12
CA PHE A 16 -8.52 10.42 -2.10
C PHE A 16 -7.29 9.56 -1.86
N VAL A 17 -6.96 9.34 -0.60
CA VAL A 17 -5.82 8.51 -0.19
C VAL A 17 -6.33 7.35 0.63
N LEU A 18 -5.96 6.14 0.21
CA LEU A 18 -6.16 4.91 0.96
C LEU A 18 -4.87 4.57 1.72
N TYR A 19 -4.98 4.48 3.04
CA TYR A 19 -3.93 3.97 3.90
C TYR A 19 -4.23 2.53 4.31
N GLU A 20 -3.29 1.65 4.02
CA GLU A 20 -3.28 0.26 4.47
C GLU A 20 -2.23 0.14 5.57
N GLN A 21 -2.66 0.08 6.82
CA GLN A 21 -1.79 0.03 7.98
C GLN A 21 -1.61 -1.39 8.46
N TRP A 22 -0.38 -1.86 8.41
CA TRP A 22 0.02 -3.21 8.80
C TRP A 22 0.62 -3.19 10.20
N ARG A 23 0.27 -4.20 11.01
CA ARG A 23 0.82 -4.35 12.37
C ARG A 23 2.34 -4.50 12.38
N ASP A 24 2.87 -5.26 11.43
CA ASP A 24 4.27 -5.64 11.37
C ASP A 24 4.69 -5.98 9.93
N ARG A 25 6.00 -6.09 9.74
CA ARG A 25 6.59 -6.38 8.44
C ARG A 25 6.16 -7.73 7.88
N THR A 26 6.07 -8.75 8.72
CA THR A 26 5.65 -10.10 8.33
C THR A 26 4.24 -10.11 7.74
N SER A 27 3.32 -9.34 8.34
CA SER A 27 1.95 -9.21 7.85
C SER A 27 1.90 -8.52 6.47
N LEU A 28 2.72 -7.49 6.27
CA LEU A 28 2.86 -6.82 4.97
C LEU A 28 3.43 -7.78 3.92
N ASP A 29 4.52 -8.49 4.24
CA ASP A 29 5.16 -9.41 3.29
C ASP A 29 4.22 -10.55 2.86
N ASN A 30 3.43 -11.10 3.80
CA ASN A 30 2.41 -12.11 3.50
C ASN A 30 1.32 -11.56 2.55
N HIS A 31 0.92 -10.30 2.74
CA HIS A 31 -0.03 -9.66 1.85
C HIS A 31 0.54 -9.44 0.45
N LEU A 32 1.78 -8.96 0.36
CA LEU A 32 2.48 -8.78 -0.92
C LEU A 32 2.62 -10.12 -1.67
N ALA A 33 2.98 -11.21 -0.99
CA ALA A 33 3.06 -12.54 -1.59
C ALA A 33 1.70 -13.00 -2.16
N ARG A 34 0.61 -12.72 -1.45
CA ARG A 34 -0.74 -13.01 -1.93
C ARG A 34 -1.09 -12.18 -3.17
N LEU A 35 -0.77 -10.90 -3.18
CA LEU A 35 -0.96 -10.04 -4.36
C LEU A 35 -0.16 -10.55 -5.56
N GLN A 36 1.08 -10.98 -5.34
CA GLN A 36 1.91 -11.57 -6.40
C GLN A 36 1.32 -12.86 -6.96
N THR A 37 0.70 -13.68 -6.11
CA THR A 37 -0.01 -14.90 -6.57
C THR A 37 -1.20 -14.56 -7.46
N MET A 38 -1.90 -13.46 -7.16
CA MET A 38 -3.12 -13.06 -7.88
C MET A 38 -2.84 -12.26 -9.15
N LEU A 39 -1.81 -11.41 -9.14
CA LEU A 39 -1.55 -10.42 -10.19
C LEU A 39 -0.30 -10.74 -11.02
N GLY A 40 0.58 -11.62 -10.52
CA GLY A 40 1.89 -11.87 -11.09
C GLY A 40 3.01 -11.18 -10.29
N ALA A 41 4.25 -11.57 -10.59
CA ALA A 41 5.42 -11.00 -9.94
C ALA A 41 5.64 -9.54 -10.37
N PRO A 42 6.11 -8.65 -9.47
CA PRO A 42 6.52 -7.30 -9.84
C PRO A 42 7.73 -7.32 -10.78
N ALA A 43 7.98 -6.20 -11.46
CA ALA A 43 9.20 -6.03 -12.23
C ALA A 43 10.45 -6.07 -11.32
N PRO A 44 11.64 -6.39 -11.84
CA PRO A 44 12.87 -6.38 -11.05
C PRO A 44 13.10 -5.04 -10.35
N GLY A 45 13.26 -5.06 -9.03
CA GLY A 45 13.43 -3.85 -8.21
C GLY A 45 12.13 -3.21 -7.73
N GLU A 46 10.97 -3.63 -8.25
CA GLU A 46 9.66 -3.15 -7.82
C GLU A 46 9.07 -4.02 -6.71
N MET A 47 8.30 -3.38 -5.81
CA MET A 47 7.60 -4.09 -4.72
C MET A 47 6.19 -4.53 -5.09
N LEU A 48 5.56 -3.90 -6.08
CA LEU A 48 4.16 -4.11 -6.46
C LEU A 48 4.03 -4.41 -7.96
N HIS A 49 3.02 -5.18 -8.32
CA HIS A 49 2.69 -5.46 -9.72
C HIS A 49 2.17 -4.18 -10.41
N ALA A 50 2.47 -4.01 -11.69
CA ALA A 50 2.14 -2.81 -12.47
C ALA A 50 0.64 -2.47 -12.43
N SER A 51 -0.23 -3.47 -12.43
CA SER A 51 -1.69 -3.25 -12.33
C SER A 51 -2.12 -2.52 -11.05
N LEU A 52 -1.39 -2.64 -9.93
CA LEU A 52 -1.66 -1.87 -8.72
C LEU A 52 -1.14 -0.43 -8.80
N LEU A 53 -0.04 -0.23 -9.53
CA LEU A 53 0.52 1.09 -9.80
C LEU A 53 -0.37 1.87 -10.76
N ASP A 54 -0.94 1.21 -11.77
CA ASP A 54 -1.86 1.84 -12.73
C ASP A 54 -3.20 2.24 -12.11
N MET A 55 -3.60 1.61 -11.00
CA MET A 55 -4.83 1.94 -10.27
C MET A 55 -4.70 3.19 -9.40
N ARG A 56 -3.49 3.69 -9.14
CA ARG A 56 -3.25 4.77 -8.18
C ARG A 56 -2.27 5.78 -8.77
N ASP A 57 -2.61 7.06 -8.77
CA ASP A 57 -1.70 8.12 -9.23
C ASP A 57 -0.35 8.12 -8.50
N LYS A 58 -0.33 7.65 -7.24
CA LYS A 58 0.88 7.48 -6.45
C LYS A 58 0.70 6.38 -5.41
N THR A 59 1.75 5.56 -5.24
CA THR A 59 1.86 4.58 -4.15
C THR A 59 3.12 4.83 -3.35
N GLN A 60 3.02 4.78 -2.01
CA GLN A 60 4.16 4.93 -1.12
C GLN A 60 4.04 3.94 0.03
N ILE A 61 5.14 3.27 0.35
CA ILE A 61 5.27 2.41 1.53
C ILE A 61 6.08 3.18 2.56
N VAL A 62 5.53 3.31 3.77
CA VAL A 62 6.15 4.05 4.87
C VAL A 62 6.23 3.13 6.09
N PHE A 63 7.41 3.06 6.70
CA PHE A 63 7.64 2.39 7.97
C PHE A 63 7.82 3.47 9.04
N TYR A 64 7.08 3.37 10.13
CA TYR A 64 7.20 4.28 11.25
C TYR A 64 7.01 3.53 12.57
N ASP A 65 7.72 3.97 13.60
CA ASP A 65 7.49 3.54 14.97
C ASP A 65 6.35 4.38 15.55
N VAL A 66 5.35 3.72 16.15
CA VAL A 66 4.28 4.41 16.87
C VAL A 66 4.84 4.86 18.21
N VAL A 67 5.11 6.15 18.34
CA VAL A 67 5.49 6.78 19.61
C VAL A 67 4.20 7.12 20.37
N PHE A 68 4.07 6.58 21.59
CA PHE A 68 2.94 6.83 22.50
C PHE A 68 3.19 8.04 23.38
#